data_AF-A0A8T6VKB9-F1
#
_entry.id   AF-A0A8T6VKB9-F1
#
_cell.length_a   1.000
_cell.length_b   1.000
_cell.length_c   1.000
_cell.angle_alpha   90.00
_cell.angle_beta   90.00
_cell.angle_gamma   90.00
#
_symmetry.space_group_name_H-M   'P 1'
#
loop_
_entity.id
_entity.type
_entity.pdbx_description
1 polymer ?
#
loop_
_entity_poly.entity_id
_entity_poly.type
_entity_poly.pdbx_seq_one_letter_code
_entity_poly.pdbx_strand_id
1 'polypeptide(L)' 'RPNPIAITTVELVERRGNKIKVKGLDILDGTPIIDIKPYWPIYNNVKDGKIPDWVNKLDL' A
#
# COMPACT_ATOMS: atom_id res chain seq x y z
N ARG A 1 19.91 1.91 7.34
CA ARG A 1 19.44 3.24 7.83
C ARG A 1 19.20 3.14 9.33
N PRO A 2 19.30 4.21 10.13
CA PRO A 2 19.06 4.16 11.59
C PRO A 2 17.68 3.58 11.93
N ASN A 3 16.66 3.89 11.13
CA ASN A 3 15.34 3.26 11.17
C ASN A 3 15.12 2.50 9.85
N PRO A 4 15.15 1.15 9.83
CA PRO A 4 15.02 0.35 8.62
C PRO A 4 13.55 0.19 8.19
N ILE A 5 12.83 1.29 8.04
CA ILE A 5 11.44 1.30 7.58
C ILE A 5 11.44 1.54 6.07
N ALA A 6 10.85 0.60 5.32
CA ALA A 6 10.66 0.70 3.89
C ALA A 6 9.18 0.95 3.56
N ILE A 7 8.92 1.60 2.42
CA ILE A 7 7.57 1.88 1.92
C ILE A 7 7.55 1.45 0.45
N THR A 8 6.59 0.59 0.10
CA THR A 8 6.39 0.10 -1.26
C THR A 8 4.92 0.27 -1.64
N THR A 9 4.63 0.89 -2.78
CA THR A 9 3.27 0.92 -3.34
C THR A 9 3.05 -0.36 -4.15
N VAL A 10 1.93 -1.04 -3.89
CA VAL A 10 1.63 -2.35 -4.50
C VAL A 10 0.24 -2.38 -5.10
N GLU A 11 0.04 -3.26 -6.07
CA GLU A 11 -1.30 -3.55 -6.61
C GLU A 11 -2.05 -4.46 -5.64
N LEU A 12 -3.24 -4.04 -5.20
CA LEU A 12 -4.17 -4.90 -4.46
C LEU A 12 -4.87 -5.86 -5.41
N VAL A 13 -4.56 -7.15 -5.31
CA VAL A 13 -5.16 -8.20 -6.16
C VAL A 13 -6.41 -8.78 -5.53
N GLU A 14 -6.38 -9.05 -4.21
CA GLU A 14 -7.49 -9.69 -3.52
C GLU A 14 -7.45 -9.43 -2.00
N ARG A 15 -8.62 -9.40 -1.36
CA ARG A 15 -8.76 -9.44 0.10
C ARG A 15 -9.63 -10.62 0.53
N ARG A 16 -9.14 -11.43 1.47
CA ARG A 16 -9.90 -12.50 2.14
C ARG A 16 -9.78 -12.36 3.65
N GLY A 17 -10.80 -11.81 4.29
CA GLY A 17 -10.77 -11.55 5.73
C GLY A 17 -9.61 -10.62 6.11
N ASN A 18 -8.65 -11.15 6.87
CA ASN A 18 -7.42 -10.47 7.31
C ASN A 18 -6.20 -10.75 6.40
N LYS A 19 -6.37 -11.46 5.29
CA LYS A 19 -5.32 -11.71 4.31
C LYS A 19 -5.50 -10.83 3.08
N ILE A 20 -4.40 -10.26 2.61
CA ILE A 20 -4.36 -9.40 1.43
C ILE A 20 -3.35 -10.00 0.45
N LYS A 21 -3.77 -10.22 -0.80
CA LYS A 21 -2.89 -10.63 -1.89
C LYS A 21 -2.53 -9.39 -2.70
N VAL A 22 -1.23 -9.19 -2.92
CA VAL A 22 -0.71 -8.03 -3.63
C VAL A 22 0.32 -8.43 -4.68
N LYS A 23 0.63 -7.52 -5.61
CA LYS A 23 1.70 -7.65 -6.60
C LYS A 23 2.66 -6.46 -6.51
N GLY A 24 3.96 -6.73 -6.62
CA GLY A 24 5.02 -5.72 -6.60
C GLY A 24 5.72 -5.51 -5.25
N LEU A 25 5.53 -6.40 -4.27
CA LEU A 25 6.34 -6.41 -3.05
C LEU A 25 7.78 -6.83 -3.34
N ASP A 26 8.72 -6.15 -2.69
CA ASP A 26 10.17 -6.35 -2.79
C ASP A 26 10.80 -6.63 -1.41
N ILE A 27 10.13 -7.48 -0.63
CA ILE A 27 10.52 -7.86 0.74
C ILE A 27 10.70 -9.37 0.86
N LEU A 28 11.45 -9.82 1.86
CA LEU A 28 11.61 -11.24 2.17
C LEU A 28 10.36 -11.79 2.85
N ASP A 29 10.14 -13.10 2.72
CA ASP A 29 9.08 -13.78 3.47
C ASP A 29 9.31 -13.61 4.99
N GLY A 30 8.21 -13.44 5.72
CA GLY A 30 8.24 -13.15 7.16
C GLY A 30 8.63 -11.71 7.55
N THR A 31 8.91 -10.81 6.59
CA THR A 31 9.19 -9.39 6.89
C THR A 31 7.97 -8.75 7.58
N PRO A 32 8.12 -8.14 8.77
CA PRO A 32 7.00 -7.51 9.48
C PRO A 32 6.40 -6.31 8.72
N ILE A 33 5.07 -6.23 8.71
CA ILE A 33 4.32 -5.07 8.22
C ILE A 33 3.92 -4.20 9.40
N ILE A 34 4.25 -2.91 9.33
CA ILE A 34 3.99 -1.95 10.41
C ILE A 34 2.72 -1.13 10.14
N ASP A 35 2.44 -0.82 8.87
CA ASP A 35 1.31 0.02 8.47
C ASP A 35 0.85 -0.29 7.04
N ILE A 36 -0.43 -0.02 6.74
CA ILE A 36 -1.04 -0.15 5.42
C ILE A 36 -1.92 1.08 5.20
N LYS A 37 -1.65 1.82 4.12
CA LYS A 37 -2.40 3.01 3.71
C LYS A 37 -3.01 2.82 2.33
N PRO A 38 -4.14 3.50 2.02
CA PRO A 38 -4.65 3.53 0.66
C PRO A 38 -3.63 4.18 -0.28
N TYR A 39 -3.74 3.86 -1.56
CA TYR A 39 -3.00 4.58 -2.59
C TYR A 39 -3.48 6.04 -2.66
N TRP A 40 -2.53 6.97 -2.71
CA TRP A 40 -2.75 8.38 -2.98
C TRP A 40 -1.67 8.87 -3.96
N PRO A 41 -2.04 9.47 -5.11
CA PRO A 41 -1.08 9.90 -6.13
C PRO A 41 0.03 10.84 -5.66
N ILE A 42 -0.20 11.58 -4.56
CA ILE A 42 0.79 12.49 -3.97
C ILE A 42 2.04 11.75 -3.46
N TYR A 43 1.92 10.47 -3.08
CA TYR A 43 3.03 9.69 -2.55
C TYR A 43 3.78 8.93 -3.64
N ASN A 44 3.06 8.48 -4.67
CA ASN A 44 3.64 7.75 -5.79
C ASN A 44 2.68 7.87 -6.99
N ASN A 45 3.22 8.19 -8.16
CA ASN A 45 2.39 8.30 -9.37
C ASN A 45 2.35 6.96 -10.10
N VAL A 46 1.41 6.10 -9.69
CA VAL A 46 1.15 4.83 -10.35
C VAL A 46 0.13 5.03 -11.45
N LYS A 47 0.51 4.66 -12.68
CA LYS A 47 -0.39 4.67 -13.84
C LYS A 47 -1.62 3.80 -13.55
N ASP A 48 -2.80 4.34 -13.84
CA ASP A 48 -4.10 3.67 -13.61
C ASP A 48 -4.40 3.33 -12.14
N GLY A 49 -3.68 3.95 -11.20
CA GLY A 49 -3.90 3.78 -9.76
C GLY A 49 -5.28 4.26 -9.32
N LYS A 50 -6.00 3.42 -8.57
CA LYS A 50 -7.35 3.73 -8.08
C LYS A 50 -7.30 4.29 -6.66
N ILE A 51 -7.99 5.41 -6.45
CA ILE A 51 -8.17 6.01 -5.14
C ILE A 51 -9.52 5.51 -4.58
N PRO A 52 -9.56 4.91 -3.38
CA PRO A 52 -10.82 4.54 -2.75
C PRO A 52 -11.70 5.77 -2.44
N ASP A 53 -13.02 5.65 -2.63
CA ASP A 53 -13.96 6.78 -2.46
C ASP A 53 -13.87 7.48 -1.10
N TRP A 54 -13.56 6.73 -0.03
CA TRP A 54 -13.45 7.28 1.31
C TRP A 54 -12.23 8.19 1.48
N VAL A 55 -11.20 8.02 0.66
CA VAL A 55 -10.02 8.89 0.65
C VAL A 55 -10.38 10.27 0.13
N ASN A 56 -11.21 10.33 -0.92
CA ASN A 56 -11.70 11.60 -1.46
C ASN A 56 -12.62 12.38 -0.51
N LYS A 57 -13.08 11.74 0.59
CA LYS A 57 -13.90 12.37 1.63
C LYS A 57 -13.08 12.84 2.83
N LEU A 58 -11.77 12.60 2.82
CA LEU A 58 -10.87 13.17 3.81
C LEU A 58 -10.62 14.61 3.38
N ASP A 59 -10.99 15.57 4.23
CA ASP A 59 -10.68 17.00 4.05
C ASP A 59 -9.17 17.25 4.26
N LEU A 60 -8.33 16.64 3.41
CA LEU A 60 -6.87 16.76 3.39
C LEU A 60 -6.39 17.49 2.14
#